data_AF-A0A7Y6ZHP5-F1
#
_entry.id   AF-A0A7Y6ZHP5-F1
#
_cell.length_a   1.000
_cell.length_b   1.000
_cell.length_c   1.000
_cell.angle_alpha   90.00
_cell.angle_beta   90.00
_cell.angle_gamma   90.00
#
_symmetry.space_group_name_H-M   'P 1'
#
loop_
_entity.id
_entity.type
_entity.pdbx_description
1 polymer ?
#
loop_
_entity_poly.entity_id
_entity_poly.type
_entity_poly.pdbx_seq_one_letter_code
_entity_poly.pdbx_strand_id
1 'polypeptide(L)'
;PIDAQGVHNFDTPQSIDFEAYAEDIRKIQKGETVYREEYTFNNAAKKPKMLAFQPAPVIVVEGIFVLYYPELSDLLDLKVFIDAKDHIKLKRRIIRDKVERGYDLDDVLYRYEMHVMPTYEKYIKPFKNDADLIIPNNDNFDMGLEVIRTYLRAKSFQRP
;
A
#
# COMPACT_ATOMS: atom_id res chain seq x y z
N PRO A 1 4.89 -7.34 -15.28
CA PRO A 1 4.83 -8.62 -16.05
C PRO A 1 3.70 -8.56 -17.08
N ILE A 2 3.68 -9.43 -18.10
CA ILE A 2 2.56 -9.55 -19.05
C ILE A 2 1.97 -10.96 -18.91
N ASP A 3 0.64 -11.06 -18.87
CA ASP A 3 -0.05 -12.36 -18.79
C ASP A 3 -0.16 -13.05 -20.17
N ALA A 4 -0.79 -14.24 -20.20
CA ALA A 4 -0.95 -15.02 -21.43
C ALA A 4 -1.84 -14.33 -22.48
N GLN A 5 -2.62 -13.33 -22.09
CA GLN A 5 -3.53 -12.55 -22.93
C GLN A 5 -2.90 -11.23 -23.40
N GLY A 6 -1.63 -10.98 -23.05
CA GLY A 6 -0.93 -9.75 -23.42
C GLY A 6 -1.24 -8.56 -22.50
N VAL A 7 -1.91 -8.77 -21.37
CA VAL A 7 -2.27 -7.70 -20.43
C VAL A 7 -1.17 -7.51 -19.39
N HIS A 8 -0.75 -6.25 -19.19
CA HIS A 8 0.19 -5.91 -18.14
C HIS A 8 -0.41 -6.15 -16.75
N ASN A 9 0.32 -6.93 -15.95
CA ASN A 9 0.08 -7.15 -14.53
C ASN A 9 1.02 -6.23 -13.73
N PHE A 10 0.42 -5.29 -12.99
CA PHE A 10 1.09 -4.34 -12.11
C PHE A 10 1.01 -4.73 -10.63
N ASP A 11 0.27 -5.79 -10.33
CA ASP A 11 0.02 -6.27 -8.98
C ASP A 11 1.05 -7.34 -8.60
N THR A 12 2.28 -7.32 -9.09
CA THR A 12 3.31 -8.30 -8.64
C THR A 12 4.46 -7.59 -7.96
N PRO A 13 5.19 -8.26 -7.04
CA PRO A 13 6.38 -7.69 -6.41
C PRO A 13 7.37 -7.08 -7.42
N GLN A 14 7.55 -7.69 -8.59
CA GLN A 14 8.46 -7.18 -9.62
C GLN A 14 8.03 -5.83 -10.22
N SER A 15 6.85 -5.32 -9.88
CA SER A 15 6.35 -4.02 -10.32
C SER A 15 6.73 -2.88 -9.36
N ILE A 16 7.40 -3.19 -8.24
CA ILE A 16 7.86 -2.23 -7.23
C ILE A 16 9.39 -2.23 -7.16
N ASP A 17 9.97 -1.03 -7.22
CA ASP A 17 11.38 -0.79 -6.90
C ASP A 17 11.52 -0.64 -5.38
N PHE A 18 11.61 -1.78 -4.70
CA PHE A 18 11.60 -1.82 -3.23
C PHE A 18 12.92 -1.34 -2.64
N GLU A 19 14.04 -1.49 -3.34
CA GLU A 19 15.33 -0.96 -2.93
C GLU A 19 15.31 0.57 -2.91
N ALA A 20 14.78 1.20 -3.96
CA ALA A 20 14.63 2.65 -4.00
C ALA A 20 13.63 3.14 -2.94
N TYR A 21 12.57 2.37 -2.67
CA TYR A 21 11.62 2.71 -1.60
C TYR A 21 12.25 2.60 -0.21
N ALA A 22 13.02 1.55 0.06
CA ALA A 22 13.72 1.37 1.33
C ALA A 22 14.76 2.48 1.55
N GLU A 23 15.47 2.88 0.48
CA GLU A 23 16.44 3.97 0.56
C GLU A 23 15.78 5.31 0.88
N ASP A 24 14.61 5.59 0.33
CA ASP A 24 13.85 6.80 0.68
C ASP A 24 13.45 6.82 2.16
N ILE A 25 12.98 5.70 2.69
CA ILE A 25 12.65 5.58 4.12
C ILE A 25 13.88 5.89 4.97
N ARG A 26 15.05 5.34 4.62
CA ARG A 26 16.31 5.62 5.35
C ARG A 26 16.72 7.08 5.26
N LYS A 27 16.54 7.75 4.12
CA LYS A 27 16.80 9.19 3.97
C LYS A 27 15.90 10.03 4.87
N ILE A 28 14.59 9.73 4.87
CA ILE A 28 13.64 10.43 5.74
C ILE A 28 14.00 10.22 7.22
N GLN A 29 14.38 8.99 7.61
CA GLN A 29 14.86 8.69 8.97
C GLN A 29 16.13 9.47 9.36
N LYS A 30 16.98 9.84 8.39
CA LYS A 30 18.18 10.68 8.58
C LYS A 30 17.89 12.19 8.60
N GLY A 31 16.63 12.59 8.46
CA GLY A 31 16.25 14.01 8.40
C GLY A 31 16.36 14.63 7.00
N GLU A 32 16.45 13.81 5.95
CA GLU A 32 16.50 14.29 4.57
C GLU A 32 15.11 14.33 3.93
N THR A 33 14.84 15.34 3.09
CA THR A 33 13.61 15.38 2.29
C THR A 33 13.77 14.55 1.03
N VAL A 34 12.80 13.69 0.75
CA VAL A 34 12.75 12.86 -0.46
C VAL A 34 11.75 13.44 -1.46
N TYR A 35 12.08 13.34 -2.75
CA TYR A 35 11.21 13.76 -3.85
C TYR A 35 10.90 12.59 -4.76
N ARG A 36 9.62 12.42 -5.13
CA ARG A 36 9.16 11.40 -6.08
C ARG A 36 8.14 11.98 -7.04
N GLU A 37 8.21 11.57 -8.29
CA GLU A 37 7.12 11.83 -9.24
C GLU A 37 5.89 11.00 -8.86
N GLU A 38 4.73 11.65 -8.83
CA GLU A 38 3.44 11.02 -8.57
C GLU A 38 3.15 9.91 -9.59
N TYR A 39 2.78 8.73 -9.11
CA TYR A 39 2.33 7.65 -9.98
C TYR A 39 0.91 7.94 -10.49
N THR A 40 0.74 8.08 -11.82
CA THR A 40 -0.52 8.48 -12.45
C THR A 40 -1.36 7.32 -12.98
N PHE A 41 -1.06 6.07 -12.60
CA PHE A 41 -1.79 4.87 -13.03
C PHE A 41 -1.90 4.70 -14.55
N ASN A 42 -0.83 5.06 -15.28
CA ASN A 42 -0.78 5.05 -16.74
C ASN A 42 -1.84 5.95 -17.43
N ASN A 43 -2.40 6.91 -16.70
CA ASN A 43 -3.35 7.87 -17.27
C ASN A 43 -2.59 8.96 -18.05
N ALA A 44 -2.57 8.83 -19.38
CA ALA A 44 -1.89 9.77 -20.28
C ALA A 44 -2.40 11.22 -20.18
N ALA A 45 -3.61 11.44 -19.69
CA ALA A 45 -4.18 12.78 -19.50
C ALA A 45 -3.71 13.44 -18.19
N LYS A 46 -3.12 12.69 -17.25
CA LYS A 46 -2.62 13.20 -15.97
C LYS A 46 -1.13 13.52 -16.07
N LYS A 47 -0.76 14.74 -15.68
CA LYS A 47 0.64 15.13 -15.52
C LYS A 47 1.09 14.79 -14.09
N PRO A 48 2.16 14.01 -13.91
CA PRO A 48 2.67 13.69 -12.58
C PRO A 48 3.15 14.97 -11.88
N LYS A 49 2.83 15.10 -10.59
CA LYS A 49 3.39 16.15 -9.74
C LYS A 49 4.65 15.64 -9.07
N MET A 50 5.57 16.55 -8.74
CA MET A 50 6.66 16.23 -7.82
C MET A 50 6.11 16.26 -6.39
N LEU A 51 6.14 15.13 -5.71
CA LEU A 51 5.77 14.98 -4.31
C LEU A 51 7.01 15.18 -3.44
N ALA A 52 6.85 15.87 -2.31
CA ALA A 52 7.91 16.09 -1.34
C ALA A 52 7.54 15.41 -0.01
N PHE A 53 8.39 14.50 0.45
CA PHE A 53 8.24 13.76 1.69
C PHE A 53 9.26 14.27 2.70
N GLN A 54 8.76 15.04 3.67
CA GLN A 54 9.58 15.65 4.71
C GLN A 54 9.75 14.70 5.91
N PRO A 55 10.90 14.77 6.61
CA PRO A 55 11.06 14.10 7.90
C PRO A 55 9.98 14.50 8.88
N ALA A 56 9.47 13.51 9.62
CA ALA A 56 8.47 13.71 10.65
C ALA A 56 8.73 12.75 11.83
N PRO A 57 8.26 13.09 13.05
CA PRO A 57 8.39 12.19 14.21
C PRO A 57 7.71 10.82 14.00
N VAL A 58 6.67 10.79 13.16
CA VAL A 58 5.96 9.59 12.73
C VAL A 58 5.91 9.60 11.21
N ILE A 59 6.37 8.51 10.60
CA ILE A 59 6.33 8.29 9.16
C ILE A 59 5.37 7.13 8.92
N VAL A 60 4.40 7.31 8.02
CA VAL A 60 3.50 6.23 7.59
C VAL A 60 4.02 5.66 6.29
N VAL A 61 4.47 4.41 6.33
CA VAL A 61 4.89 3.64 5.16
C VAL A 61 3.71 2.73 4.78
N GLU A 62 3.18 2.91 3.58
CA GLU A 62 1.98 2.22 3.12
C GLU A 62 2.17 1.60 1.74
N GLY A 63 1.46 0.49 1.52
CA GLY A 63 1.47 -0.20 0.24
C GLY A 63 1.15 -1.68 0.41
N ILE A 64 0.70 -2.32 -0.67
CA ILE A 64 0.25 -3.72 -0.62
C ILE A 64 1.40 -4.73 -0.38
N PHE A 65 2.66 -4.32 -0.56
CA PHE A 65 3.85 -5.18 -0.41
C PHE A 65 4.83 -4.71 0.68
N VAL A 66 4.48 -3.74 1.53
CA VAL A 66 5.44 -3.21 2.53
C VAL A 66 5.90 -4.24 3.55
N LEU A 67 5.08 -5.27 3.80
CA LEU A 67 5.46 -6.40 4.66
C LEU A 67 6.12 -7.56 3.90
N TYR A 68 6.03 -7.59 2.56
CA TYR A 68 6.57 -8.67 1.74
C TYR A 68 8.10 -8.63 1.66
N TYR A 69 8.69 -7.44 1.57
CA TYR A 69 10.14 -7.26 1.46
C TYR A 69 10.77 -7.10 2.83
N PRO A 70 11.71 -7.97 3.24
CA PRO A 70 12.47 -7.79 4.48
C PRO A 70 13.13 -6.41 4.57
N GLU A 71 13.66 -5.90 3.46
CA GLU A 71 14.35 -4.60 3.36
C GLU A 71 13.45 -3.41 3.71
N LEU A 72 12.14 -3.54 3.51
CA LEU A 72 11.14 -2.58 3.95
C LEU A 72 10.63 -2.91 5.34
N SER A 73 10.25 -4.16 5.57
CA SER A 73 9.57 -4.58 6.79
C SER A 73 10.46 -4.43 8.04
N ASP A 74 11.77 -4.57 7.90
CA ASP A 74 12.74 -4.41 8.99
C ASP A 74 12.97 -2.94 9.37
N LEU A 75 12.54 -1.99 8.53
CA LEU A 75 12.58 -0.55 8.83
C LEU A 75 11.34 -0.08 9.63
N LEU A 76 10.34 -0.94 9.83
CA LEU A 76 9.07 -0.57 10.44
C LEU A 76 9.04 -0.86 11.94
N ASP A 77 8.74 0.17 12.74
CA ASP A 77 8.58 0.04 14.20
C ASP A 77 7.22 -0.55 14.62
N LEU A 78 6.21 -0.46 13.75
CA LEU A 78 4.86 -0.99 13.96
C LEU A 78 4.30 -1.49 12.62
N LYS A 79 4.00 -2.78 12.53
CA LYS A 79 3.46 -3.44 11.33
C LYS A 79 1.96 -3.58 11.47
N VAL A 80 1.20 -2.92 10.59
CA VAL A 80 -0.27 -2.95 10.60
C VAL A 80 -0.80 -3.57 9.32
N PHE A 81 -1.70 -4.55 9.46
CA PHE A 81 -2.40 -5.17 8.34
C PHE A 81 -3.88 -4.77 8.34
N ILE A 82 -4.36 -4.14 7.27
CA ILE A 82 -5.78 -3.80 7.13
C ILE A 82 -6.51 -4.96 6.43
N ASP A 83 -7.47 -5.58 7.12
CA ASP A 83 -8.20 -6.73 6.61
C ASP A 83 -9.67 -6.43 6.31
N ALA A 84 -10.17 -6.94 5.20
CA ALA A 84 -11.57 -6.82 4.82
C ALA A 84 -11.99 -8.02 3.97
N LYS A 85 -13.28 -8.39 4.06
CA LYS A 85 -13.85 -9.49 3.26
C LYS A 85 -13.68 -9.22 1.75
N ASP A 86 -13.42 -10.28 0.98
CA ASP A 86 -13.09 -10.17 -0.44
C ASP A 86 -14.18 -9.45 -1.27
N HIS A 87 -15.45 -9.77 -1.04
CA HIS A 87 -16.56 -9.09 -1.73
C HIS A 87 -16.63 -7.58 -1.42
N ILE A 88 -16.19 -7.15 -0.23
CA ILE A 88 -16.12 -5.73 0.15
C ILE A 88 -14.97 -5.06 -0.61
N LYS A 89 -13.79 -5.70 -0.63
CA LYS A 89 -12.62 -5.22 -1.39
C LYS A 89 -12.94 -5.09 -2.88
N LEU A 90 -13.58 -6.11 -3.47
CA LEU A 90 -13.99 -6.09 -4.87
C LEU A 90 -15.01 -4.99 -5.16
N LYS A 91 -16.05 -4.86 -4.34
CA LYS A 91 -17.04 -3.77 -4.49
C LYS A 91 -16.39 -2.39 -4.47
N ARG A 92 -15.50 -2.13 -3.50
CA ARG A 92 -14.77 -0.86 -3.40
C ARG A 92 -13.86 -0.63 -4.61
N ARG A 93 -13.17 -1.67 -5.09
CA ARG A 93 -12.33 -1.62 -6.30
C ARG A 93 -13.13 -1.27 -7.55
N ILE A 94 -14.27 -1.94 -7.78
CA ILE A 94 -15.14 -1.66 -8.94
C ILE A 94 -15.59 -0.20 -8.95
N ILE A 95 -16.04 0.31 -7.80
CA ILE A 95 -16.50 1.71 -7.69
C ILE A 95 -15.34 2.68 -7.97
N ARG A 96 -14.19 2.48 -7.32
CA ARG A 96 -13.01 3.34 -7.47
C ARG A 96 -12.49 3.32 -8.91
N ASP A 97 -12.29 2.14 -9.49
CA ASP A 97 -11.69 1.99 -10.81
C ASP A 97 -12.59 2.56 -11.92
N LYS A 98 -13.92 2.46 -11.75
CA LYS A 98 -14.88 3.12 -12.63
C LYS A 98 -14.80 4.66 -12.52
N VAL A 99 -14.81 5.20 -11.30
CA VAL A 99 -14.93 6.65 -11.05
C VAL A 99 -13.61 7.39 -11.29
N GLU A 100 -12.49 6.85 -10.81
CA GLU A 100 -11.21 7.57 -10.76
C GLU A 100 -10.27 7.23 -11.92
N ARG A 101 -10.46 6.06 -12.55
CA ARG A 101 -9.53 5.50 -13.54
C ARG A 101 -10.17 5.23 -14.90
N GLY A 102 -11.50 5.19 -14.98
CA GLY A 102 -12.25 5.01 -16.21
C GLY A 102 -12.19 3.58 -16.77
N TYR A 103 -11.88 2.58 -15.94
CA TYR A 103 -11.89 1.19 -16.37
C TYR A 103 -13.32 0.67 -16.54
N ASP A 104 -13.53 -0.13 -17.58
CA ASP A 104 -14.77 -0.88 -17.79
C ASP A 104 -14.91 -2.02 -16.77
N LEU A 105 -16.14 -2.43 -16.47
CA LEU A 105 -16.40 -3.49 -15.50
C LEU A 105 -15.72 -4.81 -15.88
N ASP A 106 -15.73 -5.17 -17.16
CA ASP A 106 -15.16 -6.45 -17.61
C ASP A 106 -13.64 -6.46 -17.41
N ASP A 107 -12.95 -5.35 -17.66
CA ASP A 107 -11.51 -5.23 -17.41
C ASP A 107 -11.21 -5.29 -15.90
N VAL A 108 -12.02 -4.65 -15.06
CA VAL A 108 -11.87 -4.72 -13.61
C VAL A 108 -12.01 -6.17 -13.12
N LEU A 109 -13.03 -6.90 -13.58
CA LEU A 109 -13.27 -8.29 -13.18
C LEU A 109 -12.15 -9.21 -13.68
N TYR A 110 -11.76 -9.08 -14.94
CA TYR A 110 -10.64 -9.83 -15.52
C TYR A 110 -9.36 -9.65 -14.69
N ARG A 111 -8.96 -8.40 -14.44
CA ARG A 111 -7.75 -8.12 -13.65
C ARG A 111 -7.87 -8.60 -12.21
N TYR A 112 -9.08 -8.57 -11.63
CA TYR A 112 -9.29 -9.05 -10.28
C TYR A 112 -8.99 -10.54 -10.17
N GLU A 113 -9.55 -11.33 -11.09
CA GLU A 113 -9.40 -12.79 -11.12
C GLU A 113 -8.00 -13.22 -11.55
N MET A 114 -7.46 -12.60 -12.60
CA MET A 114 -6.21 -13.05 -13.21
C MET A 114 -4.96 -12.49 -12.54
N HIS A 115 -5.04 -11.28 -11.96
CA HIS A 115 -3.87 -10.59 -11.39
C HIS A 115 -4.01 -10.39 -9.89
N VAL A 116 -5.03 -9.65 -9.44
CA VAL A 116 -5.11 -9.15 -8.05
C VAL A 116 -5.27 -10.26 -7.02
N MET A 117 -6.21 -11.18 -7.22
CA MET A 117 -6.45 -12.25 -6.24
C MET A 117 -5.30 -13.27 -6.15
N PRO A 118 -4.75 -13.77 -7.27
CA PRO A 118 -3.56 -14.62 -7.23
C PRO A 118 -2.38 -13.93 -6.54
N THR A 119 -2.18 -12.65 -6.78
CA THR A 119 -1.19 -11.85 -6.05
C THR A 119 -1.47 -11.80 -4.58
N TYR A 120 -2.71 -11.45 -4.21
CA TYR A 120 -3.08 -11.29 -2.81
C TYR A 120 -2.81 -12.57 -2.03
N GLU A 121 -3.24 -13.71 -2.57
CA GLU A 121 -3.05 -15.01 -1.92
C GLU A 121 -1.58 -15.39 -1.80
N LYS A 122 -0.77 -15.11 -2.82
CA LYS A 122 0.62 -15.54 -2.87
C LYS A 122 1.58 -14.62 -2.13
N TYR A 123 1.37 -13.30 -2.21
CA TYR A 123 2.37 -12.31 -1.85
C TYR A 123 1.94 -11.36 -0.73
N ILE A 124 0.65 -11.28 -0.39
CA ILE A 124 0.13 -10.31 0.59
C ILE A 124 -0.45 -11.02 1.82
N LYS A 125 -1.41 -11.93 1.60
CA LYS A 125 -2.11 -12.66 2.65
C LYS A 125 -1.19 -13.41 3.63
N PRO A 126 -0.09 -14.04 3.21
CA PRO A 126 0.79 -14.75 4.15
C PRO A 126 1.35 -13.84 5.26
N PHE A 127 1.68 -12.60 4.91
CA PHE A 127 2.28 -11.60 5.81
C PHE A 127 1.28 -10.98 6.79
N LYS A 128 -0.01 -11.35 6.73
CA LYS A 128 -1.00 -10.97 7.73
C LYS A 128 -0.59 -11.43 9.14
N ASN A 129 0.06 -12.59 9.24
CA ASN A 129 0.49 -13.15 10.52
C ASN A 129 1.81 -12.53 11.04
N ASP A 130 2.51 -11.76 10.21
CA ASP A 130 3.73 -11.05 10.58
C ASP A 130 3.46 -9.61 11.05
N ALA A 131 2.19 -9.18 11.01
CA ALA A 131 1.76 -7.88 11.51
C ALA A 131 1.55 -7.89 13.03
N ASP A 132 1.96 -6.80 13.69
CA ASP A 132 1.73 -6.59 15.12
C ASP A 132 0.25 -6.32 15.42
N LEU A 133 -0.45 -5.69 14.47
CA LEU A 133 -1.87 -5.35 14.59
C LEU A 133 -2.62 -5.62 13.28
N ILE A 134 -3.73 -6.34 13.37
CA ILE A 134 -4.68 -6.50 12.26
C ILE A 134 -5.90 -5.63 12.55
N ILE A 135 -6.23 -4.71 11.63
CA ILE A 135 -7.40 -3.85 11.73
C ILE A 135 -8.47 -4.31 10.73
N PRO A 136 -9.63 -4.79 11.21
CA PRO A 136 -10.78 -5.05 10.35
C PRO A 136 -11.33 -3.74 9.78
N ASN A 137 -11.60 -3.71 8.48
CA ASN A 137 -12.18 -2.57 7.78
C ASN A 137 -13.33 -3.02 6.86
N ASN A 138 -14.22 -3.86 7.39
CA ASN A 138 -15.42 -4.31 6.67
C ASN A 138 -16.41 -3.15 6.49
N ASP A 139 -16.69 -2.41 7.57
CA ASP A 139 -17.64 -1.29 7.57
C ASP A 139 -16.94 0.05 7.84
N ASN A 140 -16.26 0.18 8.98
CA ASN A 140 -15.38 1.28 9.33
C ASN A 140 -14.15 0.74 10.09
N PHE A 141 -13.20 1.63 10.39
CA PHE A 141 -11.96 1.31 11.10
C PHE A 141 -11.71 2.25 12.29
N ASP A 142 -12.74 2.96 12.77
CA ASP A 142 -12.60 4.08 13.71
C ASP A 142 -11.94 3.65 15.02
N MET A 143 -12.36 2.50 15.57
CA MET A 143 -11.75 1.97 16.79
C MET A 143 -10.27 1.57 16.57
N GLY A 144 -9.94 0.99 15.41
CA GLY A 144 -8.56 0.65 15.06
C GLY A 144 -7.69 1.90 14.94
N LEU A 145 -8.23 2.96 14.35
CA LEU A 145 -7.58 4.27 14.26
C LEU A 145 -7.34 4.87 15.65
N GLU A 146 -8.32 4.83 16.54
CA GLU A 146 -8.17 5.37 17.91
C GLU A 146 -7.12 4.59 18.73
N VAL A 147 -7.01 3.26 18.54
CA VAL A 147 -5.94 2.45 19.14
C VAL A 147 -4.57 2.90 18.64
N ILE A 148 -4.39 3.02 17.31
CA ILE A 148 -3.13 3.48 16.71
C ILE A 148 -2.78 4.89 17.22
N ARG A 149 -3.76 5.81 17.20
CA ARG A 149 -3.57 7.19 17.63
C ARG A 149 -3.13 7.28 19.09
N THR A 150 -3.73 6.47 19.95
CA THR A 150 -3.38 6.40 21.37
C THR A 150 -1.96 5.86 21.56
N TYR A 151 -1.61 4.78 20.86
CA TYR A 151 -0.26 4.20 20.89
C TYR A 151 0.81 5.20 20.41
N LEU A 152 0.59 5.83 19.26
CA LEU A 152 1.52 6.80 18.69
C LEU A 152 1.72 8.00 19.61
N ARG A 153 0.63 8.54 20.19
CA ARG A 153 0.72 9.61 21.19
C ARG A 153 1.59 9.20 22.37
N ALA A 154 1.31 8.05 22.98
CA ALA A 154 2.07 7.56 24.12
C ALA A 154 3.57 7.39 23.80
N LYS A 155 3.92 6.91 22.59
CA LYS A 155 5.31 6.79 22.14
C LYS A 155 5.98 8.13 21.82
N SER A 156 5.26 9.07 21.20
CA SER A 156 5.81 10.39 20.87
C SER A 156 6.14 11.23 22.10
N PHE A 157 5.42 11.05 23.22
CA PHE A 157 5.73 11.71 24.50
C PHE A 157 6.90 11.07 25.28
N GLN A 158 7.45 9.94 24.80
CA GLN A 158 8.56 9.22 25.44
C GLN A 158 9.91 9.44 24.77
N ARG A 159 9.97 10.16 23.64
CA ARG A 159 11.26 10.56 23.03
C ARG A 159 11.78 11.80 23.79
N PRO A 160 13.01 11.76 24.34
CA PRO A 160 13.60 12.89 25.06
C PRO A 160 13.78 14.12 24.17
#